data_AF-A0A1B6LBX9-F1
#
_entry.id   AF-A0A1B6LBX9-F1
#
_cell.length_a   1.000
_cell.length_b   1.000
_cell.length_c   1.000
_cell.angle_alpha   90.00
_cell.angle_beta   90.00
_cell.angle_gamma   90.00
#
_symmetry.space_group_name_H-M   'P 1'
#
loop_
_entity.id
_entity.type
_entity.pdbx_description
1 polymer ?
#
loop_
_entity_poly.entity_id
_entity_poly.type
_entity_poly.pdbx_seq_one_letter_code
_entity_poly.pdbx_strand_id
1 'polypeptide(L)'
;SKNISTPIITAHLENDTDPEFARRVKGRIEKTVLGEVCEYMEEVYLPYDSFLLVKLDLERIRLLKLEVDADSIRYSICTSRLRVKPHQVQVQGPSILTVQATSQKSLSLDAMLCYLKENIPKVVIKGVPSVNRAVIHEDDSSGQIRYKLLVEGDNLRDVMATRGVKGTQCWSNNTYQVYQTLGIEAARSTIMSEIKLVMENHGMSIDPRHPMLVADLMTSRGEVLGITRHGLAKMKESILNLASFEKTADHLFDAAYYGQTDVISGVSESIIMGIPMAVGTGLFKLCQKTDRENVLSQRPLLFDNPIYHSGAEAVRG
;
A
#
# COMPACT_ATOMS: atom_id res chain seq x y z
N SER A 1 -5.84 -0.49 -4.92
CA SER A 1 -4.75 -0.22 -5.87
C SER A 1 -3.47 0.02 -5.09
N LYS A 2 -2.29 -0.27 -5.65
CA LYS A 2 -1.02 0.06 -4.98
C LYS A 2 -0.70 1.57 -5.08
N ASN A 3 -1.00 2.17 -6.23
CA ASN A 3 -0.82 3.59 -6.48
C ASN A 3 -2.21 4.24 -6.61
N ILE A 4 -2.40 5.39 -5.95
CA ILE A 4 -3.62 6.19 -6.01
C ILE A 4 -3.28 7.58 -6.56
N SER A 5 -4.26 8.27 -7.16
CA SER A 5 -3.99 9.54 -7.86
C SER A 5 -3.59 10.68 -6.93
N THR A 6 -4.16 10.73 -5.72
CA THR A 6 -3.92 11.80 -4.73
C THR A 6 -3.63 11.18 -3.36
N PRO A 7 -2.41 10.68 -3.12
CA PRO A 7 -2.03 10.16 -1.82
C PRO A 7 -1.77 11.31 -0.84
N ILE A 8 -2.56 11.36 0.22
CA ILE A 8 -2.49 12.40 1.25
C ILE A 8 -2.17 11.72 2.58
N ILE A 9 -1.14 12.25 3.23
CA ILE A 9 -0.71 11.90 4.56
C ILE A 9 -0.97 13.11 5.47
N THR A 10 -1.80 12.92 6.49
CA THR A 10 -2.04 13.92 7.52
C THR A 10 -1.06 13.68 8.66
N ALA A 11 -0.12 14.60 8.83
CA ALA A 11 0.90 14.56 9.87
C ALA A 11 0.59 15.60 10.95
N HIS A 12 0.44 15.13 12.19
CA HIS A 12 0.32 16.00 13.35
C HIS A 12 1.71 16.40 13.85
N LEU A 13 1.85 17.65 14.27
CA LEU A 13 3.10 18.19 14.80
C LEU A 13 3.23 17.92 16.31
N GLU A 14 4.47 17.80 16.80
CA GLU A 14 4.74 17.74 18.25
C GLU A 14 4.43 19.08 18.94
N ASN A 15 4.76 20.20 18.28
CA ASN A 15 4.39 21.54 18.70
C ASN A 15 3.47 22.14 17.63
N ASP A 16 2.18 22.18 17.93
CA ASP A 16 1.10 22.59 17.04
C ASP A 16 0.72 24.07 17.16
N THR A 17 1.33 24.81 18.10
CA THR A 17 1.05 26.25 18.33
C THR A 17 2.01 27.20 17.60
N ASP A 18 3.22 26.72 17.25
CA ASP A 18 4.25 27.57 16.67
C ASP A 18 4.28 27.45 15.13
N PRO A 19 3.95 28.53 14.38
CA PRO A 19 4.01 28.51 12.92
C PRO A 19 5.44 28.37 12.39
N GLU A 20 6.44 28.82 13.14
CA GLU A 20 7.84 28.70 12.74
C GLU A 20 8.30 27.24 12.79
N PHE A 21 7.88 26.52 13.84
CA PHE A 21 8.11 25.09 13.98
C PHE A 21 7.47 24.31 12.83
N ALA A 22 6.23 24.63 12.48
CA ALA A 22 5.52 24.01 11.36
C ALA A 22 6.27 24.21 10.03
N ARG A 23 6.78 25.42 9.76
CA ARG A 23 7.60 25.71 8.56
C ARG A 23 8.91 24.91 8.55
N ARG A 24 9.58 24.76 9.69
CA ARG A 24 10.82 23.98 9.78
C ARG A 24 10.57 22.48 9.53
N VAL A 25 9.51 21.92 10.12
CA VAL A 25 9.14 20.51 9.88
C VAL A 25 8.70 20.31 8.43
N LYS A 26 7.93 21.26 7.87
CA LYS A 26 7.58 21.26 6.44
C LYS A 26 8.83 21.15 5.56
N GLY A 27 9.85 21.98 5.78
CA GLY A 27 11.11 21.95 5.00
C GLY A 27 11.92 20.65 5.14
N ARG A 28 11.67 19.85 6.19
CA ARG A 28 12.29 18.53 6.35
C ARG A 28 11.57 17.42 5.57
N ILE A 29 10.28 17.60 5.28
CA ILE A 29 9.44 16.59 4.62
C ILE A 29 9.32 16.88 3.12
N GLU A 30 9.03 18.14 2.78
CA GLU A 30 8.90 18.60 1.40
C GLU A 30 10.20 18.39 0.64
N LYS A 31 10.10 17.76 -0.53
CA LYS A 31 11.23 17.53 -1.42
C LYS A 31 11.73 18.85 -1.96
N THR A 32 12.96 19.20 -1.62
CA THR A 32 13.65 20.36 -2.17
C THR A 32 14.73 19.90 -3.14
N VAL A 33 14.66 20.40 -4.37
CA VAL A 33 15.65 20.09 -5.40
C VAL A 33 16.72 21.17 -5.47
N LEU A 34 17.91 20.81 -5.92
CA LEU A 34 19.04 21.74 -6.00
C LEU A 34 18.75 22.94 -6.91
N GLY A 35 18.00 22.75 -7.99
CA GLY A 35 17.58 23.84 -8.87
C GLY A 35 16.72 24.93 -8.18
N GLU A 36 16.01 24.62 -7.10
CA GLU A 36 15.16 25.59 -6.39
C GLU A 36 15.94 26.49 -5.44
N VAL A 37 17.17 26.08 -5.09
CA VAL A 37 18.03 26.71 -4.07
C VAL A 37 19.27 27.36 -4.71
N CYS A 38 19.53 27.08 -5.99
CA CYS A 38 20.62 27.67 -6.74
C CYS A 38 20.23 29.03 -7.32
N GLU A 39 21.18 29.96 -7.28
CA GLU A 39 21.09 31.24 -7.99
C GLU A 39 21.38 31.03 -9.47
N TYR A 40 22.47 30.32 -9.78
CA TYR A 40 22.83 29.91 -11.13
C TYR A 40 23.73 28.66 -11.15
N MET A 41 23.79 28.02 -12.31
CA MET A 41 24.71 26.93 -12.62
C MET A 41 25.39 27.20 -13.97
N GLU A 42 26.70 27.35 -13.96
CA GLU A 42 27.50 27.76 -15.13
C GLU A 42 28.62 26.78 -15.42
N GLU A 43 28.84 26.50 -16.71
CA GLU A 43 29.96 25.69 -17.17
C GLU A 43 31.17 26.60 -17.38
N VAL A 44 32.26 26.32 -16.66
CA VAL A 44 33.50 27.07 -16.76
C VAL A 44 34.51 26.22 -17.49
N TYR A 45 34.97 26.71 -18.65
CA TYR A 45 35.99 26.08 -19.48
C TYR A 45 37.30 26.86 -19.36
N LEU A 46 38.26 26.28 -18.65
CA LEU A 46 39.63 26.79 -18.55
C LEU A 46 40.54 25.98 -19.48
N PRO A 47 41.71 26.50 -19.87
CA PRO A 47 42.63 25.79 -20.78
C PRO A 47 43.08 24.40 -20.29
N TYR A 48 43.01 24.16 -18.97
CA TYR A 48 43.47 22.92 -18.34
C TYR A 48 42.42 22.22 -17.47
N ASP A 49 41.24 22.82 -17.27
CA ASP A 49 40.18 22.24 -16.43
C ASP A 49 38.79 22.66 -16.93
N SER A 50 37.80 21.79 -16.77
CA SER A 50 36.41 22.12 -17.06
C SER A 50 35.51 21.58 -15.94
N PHE A 51 34.72 22.49 -15.37
CA PHE A 51 33.85 22.15 -14.25
C PHE A 51 32.55 22.94 -14.30
N LEU A 52 31.54 22.37 -13.67
CA LEU A 52 30.26 23.02 -13.45
C LEU A 52 30.31 23.75 -12.10
N LEU A 53 30.18 25.07 -12.15
CA LEU A 53 30.10 25.94 -10.98
C LEU A 53 28.64 26.07 -10.57
N VAL A 54 28.35 25.74 -9.31
CA VAL A 54 27.02 25.85 -8.71
C VAL A 54 27.07 26.89 -7.61
N LYS A 55 26.33 27.99 -7.80
CA LYS A 55 26.17 29.04 -6.79
C LYS A 55 24.86 28.86 -6.05
N LEU A 56 24.96 28.71 -4.73
CA LEU A 56 23.82 28.56 -3.83
C LEU A 56 23.34 29.91 -3.32
N ASP A 57 22.03 30.10 -3.26
CA ASP A 57 21.39 31.25 -2.63
C ASP A 57 21.20 30.98 -1.12
N LEU A 58 22.10 31.56 -0.31
CA LEU A 58 22.05 31.44 1.14
C LEU A 58 20.85 32.16 1.77
N GLU A 59 20.33 33.21 1.13
CA GLU A 59 19.16 33.93 1.64
C GLU A 59 17.92 33.06 1.51
N ARG A 60 17.75 32.39 0.37
CA ARG A 60 16.64 31.47 0.13
C ARG A 60 16.67 30.25 1.05
N ILE A 61 17.86 29.68 1.32
CA ILE A 61 18.03 28.61 2.32
C ILE A 61 17.57 29.07 3.70
N ARG A 62 17.97 30.29 4.11
CA ARG A 62 17.60 30.88 5.41
C ARG A 62 16.11 31.17 5.52
N LEU A 63 15.50 31.73 4.47
CA LEU A 63 14.06 32.01 4.43
C LEU A 63 13.21 30.73 4.53
N LEU A 64 13.64 29.66 3.86
CA LEU A 64 12.98 28.35 3.92
C LEU A 64 13.33 27.57 5.20
N LYS A 65 14.23 28.10 6.06
CA LYS A 65 14.72 27.47 7.29
C LYS A 65 15.21 26.03 7.06
N LEU A 66 15.88 25.79 5.93
CA LEU A 66 16.44 24.49 5.58
C LEU A 66 17.72 24.22 6.38
N GLU A 67 17.80 23.07 7.03
CA GLU A 67 18.98 22.59 7.76
C GLU A 67 19.94 21.89 6.79
N VAL A 68 20.57 22.69 5.92
CA VAL A 68 21.42 22.22 4.82
C VAL A 68 22.66 23.11 4.69
N ASP A 69 23.82 22.46 4.62
CA ASP A 69 25.11 23.08 4.35
C ASP A 69 25.67 22.66 2.97
N ALA A 70 26.69 23.36 2.49
CA ALA A 70 27.39 23.02 1.24
C ALA A 70 27.95 21.58 1.27
N ASP A 71 28.45 21.11 2.42
CA ASP A 71 28.89 19.72 2.61
C ASP A 71 27.74 18.71 2.54
N SER A 72 26.56 19.09 3.06
CA SER A 72 25.36 18.26 2.97
C SER A 72 24.91 18.12 1.52
N ILE A 73 24.96 19.21 0.75
CA ILE A 73 24.65 19.21 -0.68
C ILE A 73 25.65 18.35 -1.45
N ARG A 74 26.95 18.45 -1.13
CA ARG A 74 27.99 17.57 -1.70
C ARG A 74 27.62 16.11 -1.47
N TYR A 75 27.24 15.74 -0.25
CA TYR A 75 26.82 14.37 0.07
C TYR A 75 25.59 13.93 -0.73
N SER A 76 24.57 14.78 -0.86
CA SER A 76 23.38 14.49 -1.65
C SER A 76 23.69 14.31 -3.14
N ILE A 77 24.60 15.10 -3.71
CA ILE A 77 25.06 14.95 -5.10
C ILE A 77 25.80 13.63 -5.29
N CYS A 78 26.70 13.26 -4.37
CA CYS A 78 27.46 12.01 -4.46
C CYS A 78 26.58 10.77 -4.32
N THR A 79 25.55 10.84 -3.47
CA THR A 79 24.58 9.75 -3.24
C THR A 79 23.54 9.65 -4.36
N SER A 80 23.40 10.69 -5.17
CA SER A 80 22.45 10.73 -6.27
C SER A 80 22.77 9.69 -7.35
N ARG A 81 21.80 9.47 -8.26
CA ARG A 81 21.95 8.54 -9.39
C ARG A 81 23.03 8.94 -10.41
N LEU A 82 23.69 10.08 -10.22
CA LEU A 82 24.64 10.66 -11.16
C LEU A 82 26.03 10.00 -11.17
N ARG A 83 26.28 8.97 -10.34
CA ARG A 83 27.56 8.21 -10.29
C ARG A 83 28.81 9.11 -10.21
N VAL A 84 28.68 10.29 -9.62
CA VAL A 84 29.77 11.24 -9.40
C VAL A 84 30.59 10.77 -8.20
N LYS A 85 31.91 10.72 -8.33
CA LYS A 85 32.80 10.34 -7.24
C LYS A 85 32.99 11.51 -6.27
N PRO A 86 33.21 11.27 -4.97
CA PRO A 86 33.41 12.34 -3.98
C PRO A 86 34.55 13.31 -4.32
N HIS A 87 35.61 12.82 -4.97
CA HIS A 87 36.76 13.62 -5.39
C HIS A 87 36.44 14.65 -6.48
N GLN A 88 35.35 14.44 -7.22
CA GLN A 88 34.92 15.31 -8.31
C GLN A 88 34.08 16.50 -7.83
N VAL A 89 33.57 16.46 -6.58
CA VAL A 89 32.77 17.54 -6.02
C VAL A 89 33.58 18.26 -4.94
N GLN A 90 34.04 19.46 -5.25
CA GLN A 90 34.79 20.29 -4.31
C GLN A 90 33.92 21.43 -3.79
N VAL A 91 34.00 21.67 -2.49
CA VAL A 91 33.37 22.81 -1.83
C VAL A 91 34.41 23.91 -1.79
N GLN A 92 34.27 24.94 -2.63
CA GLN A 92 35.21 26.07 -2.66
C GLN A 92 34.86 27.13 -1.61
N GLY A 93 33.62 27.15 -1.12
CA GLY A 93 33.18 28.03 -0.05
C GLY A 93 31.78 27.70 0.45
N PRO A 94 31.20 28.51 1.35
CA PRO A 94 29.90 28.23 1.97
C PRO A 94 28.72 28.27 0.97
N SER A 95 28.90 28.92 -0.18
CA SER A 95 27.87 29.09 -1.22
C SER A 95 28.29 28.58 -2.60
N ILE A 96 29.51 28.08 -2.76
CA ILE A 96 30.05 27.71 -4.08
C ILE A 96 30.52 26.27 -4.06
N LEU A 97 30.00 25.49 -5.00
CA LEU A 97 30.35 24.10 -5.23
C LEU A 97 30.86 23.98 -6.67
N THR A 98 31.94 23.23 -6.86
CA THR A 98 32.44 22.88 -8.20
C THR A 98 32.31 21.38 -8.41
N VAL A 99 31.75 21.00 -9.56
CA VAL A 99 31.59 19.61 -9.98
C VAL A 99 32.43 19.39 -11.23
N GLN A 100 33.52 18.65 -11.09
CA GLN A 100 34.39 18.28 -12.19
C GLN A 100 33.77 17.14 -13.00
N ALA A 101 33.73 17.29 -14.33
CA ALA A 101 33.38 16.20 -15.21
C ALA A 101 34.57 15.24 -15.36
N THR A 102 34.32 13.94 -15.37
CA THR A 102 35.35 12.96 -15.74
C THR A 102 34.92 12.24 -17.00
N SER A 103 35.84 12.14 -17.96
CA SER A 103 35.61 11.39 -19.18
C SER A 103 35.34 9.92 -18.84
N GLN A 104 34.14 9.45 -19.17
CA GLN A 104 33.86 8.02 -19.28
C GLN A 104 34.04 7.60 -20.74
N LYS A 105 34.45 6.35 -20.96
CA LYS A 105 34.91 5.78 -22.25
C LYS A 105 33.95 5.93 -23.45
N SER A 106 32.74 6.47 -23.30
CA SER A 106 31.74 6.63 -24.38
C SER A 106 31.29 8.06 -24.65
N LEU A 107 31.68 9.08 -23.87
CA LEU A 107 31.14 10.43 -24.00
C LEU A 107 32.24 11.50 -23.93
N SER A 108 32.18 12.51 -24.81
CA SER A 108 33.06 13.68 -24.75
C SER A 108 32.84 14.46 -23.46
N LEU A 109 33.86 15.21 -23.02
CA LEU A 109 33.79 16.02 -21.79
C LEU A 109 32.63 17.02 -21.83
N ASP A 110 32.43 17.68 -22.99
CA ASP A 110 31.38 18.67 -23.19
C ASP A 110 29.98 18.05 -23.06
N ALA A 111 29.78 16.87 -23.66
CA ALA A 111 28.51 16.16 -23.57
C ALA A 111 28.22 15.69 -22.12
N MET A 112 29.26 15.33 -21.36
CA MET A 112 29.10 14.98 -19.94
C MET A 112 28.76 16.21 -19.09
N LEU A 113 29.35 17.37 -19.37
CA LEU A 113 29.03 18.63 -18.70
C LEU A 113 27.58 19.05 -18.97
N CYS A 114 27.13 18.98 -20.23
CA CYS A 114 25.72 19.23 -20.56
C CYS A 114 24.78 18.26 -19.83
N TYR A 115 25.13 16.97 -19.77
CA TYR A 115 24.35 15.97 -19.03
C TYR A 115 24.28 16.29 -17.52
N LEU A 116 25.40 16.71 -16.92
CA LEU A 116 25.44 17.12 -15.52
C LEU A 116 24.60 18.37 -15.30
N LYS A 117 24.71 19.38 -16.16
CA LYS A 117 23.93 20.61 -16.09
C LYS A 117 22.42 20.36 -16.14
N GLU A 118 21.95 19.40 -16.93
CA GLU A 118 20.52 19.07 -17.01
C GLU A 118 20.00 18.27 -15.80
N ASN A 119 20.85 17.46 -15.16
CA ASN A 119 20.41 16.53 -14.13
C ASN A 119 20.77 16.93 -12.70
N ILE A 120 21.83 17.72 -12.48
CA ILE A 120 22.19 18.27 -11.17
C ILE A 120 21.05 19.11 -10.56
N PRO A 121 20.33 19.97 -11.30
CA PRO A 121 19.18 20.70 -10.76
C PRO A 121 18.08 19.78 -10.19
N LYS A 122 17.96 18.55 -10.69
CA LYS A 122 16.92 17.57 -10.30
C LYS A 122 17.30 16.76 -9.06
N VAL A 123 18.53 16.90 -8.56
CA VAL A 123 18.99 16.19 -7.36
C VAL A 123 18.24 16.70 -6.14
N VAL A 124 17.72 15.76 -5.34
CA VAL A 124 17.07 16.06 -4.06
C VAL A 124 18.14 16.34 -3.02
N ILE A 125 18.13 17.53 -2.43
CA ILE A 125 19.07 17.88 -1.37
C ILE A 125 18.52 17.46 -0.01
N LYS A 126 17.27 17.80 0.26
CA LYS A 126 16.57 17.58 1.53
C LYS A 126 15.12 17.22 1.26
N GLY A 127 14.49 16.52 2.21
CA GLY A 127 13.12 16.05 2.08
C GLY A 127 13.02 14.58 1.72
N VAL A 128 11.78 14.08 1.71
CA VAL A 128 11.48 12.71 1.32
C VAL A 128 11.27 12.68 -0.20
N PRO A 129 12.03 11.88 -0.99
CA PRO A 129 11.95 11.92 -2.45
C PRO A 129 10.56 11.59 -3.04
N SER A 130 9.76 10.82 -2.30
CA SER A 130 8.40 10.39 -2.69
C SER A 130 7.31 11.42 -2.36
N VAL A 131 7.65 12.50 -1.66
CA VAL A 131 6.72 13.58 -1.32
C VAL A 131 6.80 14.65 -2.38
N ASN A 132 5.66 15.02 -2.96
CA ASN A 132 5.58 16.07 -3.97
C ASN A 132 5.49 17.45 -3.31
N ARG A 133 4.58 17.60 -2.34
CA ARG A 133 4.28 18.88 -1.71
C ARG A 133 3.80 18.70 -0.29
N ALA A 134 4.07 19.68 0.57
CA ALA A 134 3.48 19.76 1.91
C ALA A 134 2.80 21.12 2.15
N VAL A 135 1.59 21.09 2.70
CA VAL A 135 0.77 22.26 3.01
C VAL A 135 0.49 22.29 4.51
N ILE A 136 0.62 23.48 5.11
CA ILE A 136 0.26 23.70 6.51
C ILE A 136 -1.22 24.08 6.52
N HIS A 137 -2.02 23.32 7.27
CA HIS A 137 -3.43 23.57 7.51
C HIS A 137 -3.63 24.12 8.92
N GLU A 138 -4.39 25.21 9.03
CA GLU A 138 -4.75 25.84 10.31
C GLU A 138 -6.12 25.29 10.72
N ASP A 139 -6.17 24.59 11.86
CA ASP A 139 -7.43 24.10 12.43
C ASP A 139 -7.86 25.00 13.60
N ASP A 140 -9.04 25.62 13.44
CA ASP A 140 -9.64 26.53 14.43
C ASP A 140 -10.70 25.85 15.32
N SER A 141 -10.88 24.53 15.21
CA SER A 141 -12.02 23.80 15.80
C SER A 141 -12.13 23.85 17.33
N SER A 142 -11.08 24.29 18.03
CA SER A 142 -11.01 24.29 19.50
C SER A 142 -10.78 25.67 20.13
N GLY A 143 -10.89 26.75 19.34
CA GLY A 143 -10.59 28.12 19.80
C GLY A 143 -9.10 28.41 20.02
N GLN A 144 -8.24 27.41 19.84
CA GLN A 144 -6.78 27.53 19.73
C GLN A 144 -6.38 27.17 18.29
N ILE A 145 -5.61 28.04 17.65
CA ILE A 145 -5.06 27.80 16.31
C ILE A 145 -4.06 26.65 16.43
N ARG A 146 -4.35 25.52 15.76
CA ARG A 146 -3.44 24.37 15.71
C ARG A 146 -3.00 24.11 14.28
N TYR A 147 -1.69 23.92 14.10
CA TYR A 147 -1.11 23.61 12.80
C TYR A 147 -1.02 22.11 12.56
N LYS A 148 -1.58 21.66 11.44
CA LYS A 148 -1.42 20.29 10.91
C LYS A 148 -0.69 20.34 9.57
N LEU A 149 0.05 19.30 9.24
CA LEU A 149 0.70 19.16 7.93
C LEU A 149 -0.08 18.18 7.07
N LEU A 150 -0.50 18.63 5.90
CA LEU A 150 -1.05 17.79 4.84
C LEU A 150 0.05 17.57 3.81
N VAL A 151 0.52 16.34 3.71
CA VAL A 151 1.63 15.93 2.87
C VAL A 151 1.09 15.13 1.69
N GLU A 152 1.34 15.58 0.47
CA GLU A 152 1.02 14.84 -0.74
C GLU A 152 2.19 13.91 -1.10
N GLY A 153 2.02 12.61 -0.87
CA GLY A 153 3.07 11.64 -1.15
C GLY A 153 2.78 10.22 -0.69
N ASP A 154 3.54 9.28 -1.25
CA ASP A 154 3.41 7.83 -1.02
C ASP A 154 4.54 7.31 -0.09
N ASN A 155 4.85 7.98 1.02
CA ASN A 155 5.81 7.43 1.99
C ASN A 155 5.52 7.79 3.45
N LEU A 156 4.52 7.12 4.02
CA LEU A 156 4.12 7.28 5.42
C LEU A 156 5.25 6.96 6.41
N ARG A 157 6.11 5.96 6.13
CA ARG A 157 7.19 5.55 7.03
C ARG A 157 8.18 6.69 7.29
N ASP A 158 8.65 7.30 6.21
CA ASP A 158 9.66 8.36 6.33
C ASP A 158 9.06 9.62 6.94
N VAL A 159 7.80 9.96 6.60
CA VAL A 159 7.08 11.08 7.21
C VAL A 159 6.93 10.89 8.73
N MET A 160 6.53 9.69 9.17
CA MET A 160 6.42 9.36 10.59
C MET A 160 7.76 9.40 11.34
N ALA A 161 8.85 9.09 10.66
CA ALA A 161 10.19 9.09 11.24
C ALA A 161 10.83 10.50 11.30
N THR A 162 10.23 11.50 10.65
CA THR A 162 10.79 12.85 10.66
C THR A 162 10.66 13.52 12.03
N ARG A 163 11.74 14.16 12.49
CA ARG A 163 11.76 14.83 13.79
C ARG A 163 10.80 16.03 13.80
N GLY A 164 9.95 16.09 14.82
CA GLY A 164 8.93 17.14 14.99
C GLY A 164 7.54 16.74 14.50
N VAL A 165 7.42 15.57 13.85
CA VAL A 165 6.14 14.93 13.55
C VAL A 165 5.79 13.93 14.64
N LYS A 166 4.55 13.99 15.12
CA LYS A 166 4.01 13.04 16.07
C LYS A 166 3.54 11.78 15.34
N GLY A 167 4.45 10.82 15.18
CA GLY A 167 4.21 9.56 14.48
C GLY A 167 2.98 8.79 14.96
N THR A 168 2.65 8.85 16.25
CA THR A 168 1.48 8.14 16.83
C THR A 168 0.13 8.66 16.33
N GLN A 169 0.09 9.88 15.78
CA GLN A 169 -1.12 10.53 15.29
C GLN A 169 -1.07 10.79 13.78
N CYS A 170 -0.19 10.12 13.04
CA CYS A 170 -0.14 10.24 11.58
C CYS A 170 -1.21 9.38 10.91
N TRP A 171 -1.82 9.91 9.86
CA TRP A 171 -2.84 9.23 9.06
C TRP A 171 -2.46 9.24 7.58
N SER A 172 -2.85 8.22 6.83
CA SER A 172 -2.71 8.18 5.37
C SER A 172 -3.95 7.56 4.75
N ASN A 173 -4.36 8.10 3.61
CA ASN A 173 -5.47 7.56 2.83
C ASN A 173 -5.09 6.29 2.03
N ASN A 174 -3.80 6.07 1.76
CA ASN A 174 -3.34 4.91 1.00
C ASN A 174 -3.28 3.67 1.90
N THR A 175 -4.29 2.80 1.80
CA THR A 175 -4.40 1.58 2.63
C THR A 175 -3.25 0.59 2.40
N TYR A 176 -2.65 0.57 1.20
CA TYR A 176 -1.50 -0.29 0.90
C TYR A 176 -0.24 0.19 1.64
N GLN A 177 -0.02 1.51 1.71
CA GLN A 177 1.05 2.08 2.52
C GLN A 177 0.88 1.75 3.99
N VAL A 178 -0.32 2.00 4.53
CA VAL A 178 -0.63 1.73 5.93
C VAL A 178 -0.41 0.25 6.27
N TYR A 179 -0.81 -0.66 5.38
CA TYR A 179 -0.55 -2.08 5.53
C TYR A 179 0.96 -2.40 5.62
N GLN A 180 1.78 -1.78 4.77
CA GLN A 180 3.23 -2.01 4.77
C GLN A 180 3.98 -1.38 5.96
N THR A 181 3.44 -0.33 6.57
CA THR A 181 4.10 0.39 7.68
C THR A 181 3.59 -0.03 9.05
N LEU A 182 2.27 -0.17 9.20
CA LEU A 182 1.58 -0.40 10.48
C LEU A 182 0.93 -1.79 10.58
N GLY A 183 0.74 -2.50 9.47
CA GLY A 183 0.18 -3.85 9.44
C GLY A 183 -1.32 -3.89 9.12
N ILE A 184 -1.89 -5.10 9.22
CA ILE A 184 -3.22 -5.41 8.68
C ILE A 184 -4.38 -4.76 9.46
N GLU A 185 -4.32 -4.70 10.79
CA GLU A 185 -5.39 -4.11 11.61
C GLU A 185 -5.45 -2.57 11.49
N ALA A 186 -4.30 -1.94 11.30
CA ALA A 186 -4.25 -0.52 10.98
C ALA A 186 -4.89 -0.26 9.61
N ALA A 187 -4.55 -1.07 8.60
CA ALA A 187 -5.15 -0.95 7.27
C ALA A 187 -6.67 -1.20 7.28
N ARG A 188 -7.15 -2.18 8.04
CA ARG A 188 -8.58 -2.43 8.28
C ARG A 188 -9.28 -1.19 8.84
N SER A 189 -8.72 -0.60 9.89
CA SER A 189 -9.25 0.62 10.50
C SER A 189 -9.25 1.81 9.52
N THR A 190 -8.21 1.94 8.69
CA THR A 190 -8.15 2.93 7.61
C THR A 190 -9.24 2.73 6.58
N ILE A 191 -9.50 1.50 6.12
CA ILE A 191 -10.60 1.21 5.19
C ILE A 191 -11.95 1.64 5.78
N MET A 192 -12.21 1.32 7.05
CA MET A 192 -13.45 1.69 7.72
C MET A 192 -13.64 3.21 7.78
N SER A 193 -12.61 3.94 8.22
CA SER A 193 -12.66 5.38 8.37
C SER A 193 -12.75 6.11 7.02
N GLU A 194 -12.03 5.66 5.99
CA GLU A 194 -12.05 6.27 4.66
C GLU A 194 -13.42 6.07 3.96
N ILE A 195 -13.99 4.86 4.03
CA ILE A 195 -15.34 4.61 3.48
C ILE A 195 -16.36 5.51 4.17
N LYS A 196 -16.29 5.59 5.50
CA LYS A 196 -17.19 6.45 6.27
C LYS A 196 -17.04 7.92 5.87
N LEU A 197 -15.80 8.43 5.80
CA LEU A 197 -15.50 9.82 5.43
C LEU A 197 -16.04 10.17 4.05
N VAL A 198 -15.83 9.32 3.05
CA VAL A 198 -16.33 9.56 1.67
C VAL A 198 -17.85 9.58 1.64
N MET A 199 -18.52 8.66 2.33
CA MET A 199 -19.98 8.58 2.35
C MET A 199 -20.61 9.78 3.07
N GLU A 200 -20.04 10.19 4.21
CA GLU A 200 -20.48 11.35 4.97
C GLU A 200 -20.30 12.65 4.18
N ASN A 201 -19.20 12.81 3.45
CA ASN A 201 -18.96 13.97 2.59
C ASN A 201 -20.00 14.10 1.46
N HIS A 202 -20.61 13.00 1.04
CA HIS A 202 -21.71 12.98 0.06
C HIS A 202 -23.11 13.03 0.72
N GLY A 203 -23.21 13.24 2.03
CA GLY A 203 -24.48 13.31 2.76
C GLY A 203 -25.17 11.95 2.94
N MET A 204 -24.46 10.83 2.69
CA MET A 204 -24.98 9.49 2.90
C MET A 204 -24.63 9.01 4.31
N SER A 205 -25.64 8.62 5.08
CA SER A 205 -25.43 7.98 6.38
C SER A 205 -25.52 6.45 6.23
N ILE A 206 -24.49 5.75 6.69
CA ILE A 206 -24.41 4.29 6.66
C ILE A 206 -24.13 3.82 8.09
N ASP A 207 -24.87 2.81 8.55
CA ASP A 207 -24.57 2.17 9.85
C ASP A 207 -23.13 1.60 9.80
N PRO A 208 -22.26 1.93 10.77
CA PRO A 208 -20.86 1.51 10.81
C PRO A 208 -20.63 -0.01 10.75
N ARG A 209 -21.65 -0.82 11.03
CA ARG A 209 -21.57 -2.29 10.90
C ARG A 209 -21.33 -2.75 9.46
N HIS A 210 -21.85 -2.03 8.46
CA HIS A 210 -21.64 -2.37 7.05
C HIS A 210 -20.19 -2.18 6.60
N PRO A 211 -19.55 -0.99 6.74
CA PRO A 211 -18.16 -0.83 6.38
C PRO A 211 -17.21 -1.68 7.23
N MET A 212 -17.60 -2.01 8.48
CA MET A 212 -16.85 -2.96 9.31
C MET A 212 -16.78 -4.34 8.65
N LEU A 213 -17.92 -4.90 8.23
CA LEU A 213 -17.95 -6.21 7.57
C LEU A 213 -17.15 -6.21 6.25
N VAL A 214 -17.23 -5.12 5.48
CA VAL A 214 -16.45 -4.97 4.24
C VAL A 214 -14.95 -4.92 4.53
N ALA A 215 -14.52 -4.15 5.52
CA ALA A 215 -13.12 -4.07 5.92
C ALA A 215 -12.59 -5.42 6.43
N ASP A 216 -13.40 -6.14 7.22
CA ASP A 216 -13.07 -7.48 7.73
C ASP A 216 -12.90 -8.48 6.58
N LEU A 217 -13.83 -8.48 5.62
CA LEU A 217 -13.74 -9.33 4.43
C LEU A 217 -12.45 -9.05 3.64
N MET A 218 -12.13 -7.77 3.43
CA MET A 218 -10.93 -7.34 2.71
C MET A 218 -9.61 -7.68 3.42
N THR A 219 -9.62 -7.91 4.73
CA THR A 219 -8.41 -8.10 5.55
C THR A 219 -8.30 -9.48 6.22
N SER A 220 -9.34 -10.31 6.14
CA SER A 220 -9.45 -11.62 6.78
C SER A 220 -8.32 -12.62 6.47
N ARG A 221 -7.70 -12.53 5.29
CA ARG A 221 -6.62 -13.44 4.84
C ARG A 221 -5.21 -12.96 5.23
N GLY A 222 -5.09 -11.85 5.96
CA GLY A 222 -3.80 -11.28 6.39
C GLY A 222 -3.12 -10.36 5.37
N GLU A 223 -3.72 -10.16 4.19
CA GLU A 223 -3.33 -9.15 3.20
C GLU A 223 -4.56 -8.29 2.86
N VAL A 224 -4.34 -7.05 2.41
CA VAL A 224 -5.43 -6.20 1.91
C VAL A 224 -5.82 -6.64 0.49
N LEU A 225 -6.91 -7.38 0.38
CA LEU A 225 -7.44 -7.88 -0.89
C LEU A 225 -8.54 -6.95 -1.41
N GLY A 226 -8.38 -6.47 -2.65
CA GLY A 226 -9.40 -5.65 -3.30
C GLY A 226 -10.57 -6.49 -3.83
N ILE A 227 -11.76 -5.89 -3.92
CA ILE A 227 -12.95 -6.50 -4.54
C ILE A 227 -12.84 -6.39 -6.07
N THR A 228 -11.87 -7.11 -6.63
CA THR A 228 -11.58 -7.18 -8.08
C THR A 228 -11.36 -8.64 -8.45
N ARG A 229 -11.34 -9.00 -9.75
CA ARG A 229 -11.12 -10.39 -10.19
C ARG A 229 -9.92 -11.08 -9.52
N HIS A 230 -8.81 -10.36 -9.35
CA HIS A 230 -7.59 -10.92 -8.77
C HIS A 230 -7.70 -11.10 -7.25
N GLY A 231 -8.45 -10.22 -6.57
CA GLY A 231 -8.68 -10.36 -5.13
C GLY A 231 -9.73 -11.41 -4.81
N LEU A 232 -10.79 -11.50 -5.61
CA LEU A 232 -11.82 -12.55 -5.50
C LEU A 232 -11.23 -13.95 -5.71
N ALA A 233 -10.35 -14.12 -6.70
CA ALA A 233 -9.62 -15.36 -6.94
C ALA A 233 -8.74 -15.80 -5.75
N LYS A 234 -8.27 -14.85 -4.94
CA LYS A 234 -7.52 -15.16 -3.70
C LYS A 234 -8.42 -15.42 -2.49
N MET A 235 -9.66 -14.90 -2.49
CA MET A 235 -10.60 -15.03 -1.36
C MET A 235 -11.38 -16.34 -1.39
N LYS A 236 -11.92 -16.70 -2.57
CA LYS A 236 -12.83 -17.82 -2.77
C LYS A 236 -12.19 -18.92 -3.60
N GLU A 237 -12.44 -20.16 -3.21
CA GLU A 237 -11.90 -21.36 -3.87
C GLU A 237 -12.85 -21.95 -4.93
N SER A 238 -14.12 -21.51 -5.00
CA SER A 238 -15.09 -22.04 -5.98
C SER A 238 -14.83 -21.50 -7.39
N ILE A 239 -14.63 -22.43 -8.32
CA ILE A 239 -14.38 -22.17 -9.74
C ILE A 239 -15.63 -21.63 -10.41
N LEU A 240 -16.81 -22.20 -10.14
CA LEU A 240 -18.06 -21.75 -10.76
C LEU A 240 -18.41 -20.33 -10.34
N ASN A 241 -18.16 -19.98 -9.07
CA ASN A 241 -18.32 -18.61 -8.61
C ASN A 241 -17.32 -17.66 -9.31
N LEU A 242 -16.05 -18.05 -9.51
CA LEU A 242 -15.07 -17.22 -10.21
C LEU A 242 -15.41 -17.06 -11.70
N ALA A 243 -15.78 -18.15 -12.37
CA ALA A 243 -16.20 -18.15 -13.77
C ALA A 243 -17.43 -17.27 -13.98
N SER A 244 -18.37 -17.22 -13.04
CA SER A 244 -19.55 -16.34 -13.13
C SER A 244 -19.25 -14.84 -13.00
N PHE A 245 -18.08 -14.46 -12.49
CA PHE A 245 -17.71 -13.05 -12.27
C PHE A 245 -17.04 -12.43 -13.50
N GLU A 246 -15.84 -12.91 -13.86
CA GLU A 246 -15.07 -12.46 -15.03
C GLU A 246 -14.17 -13.59 -15.54
N LYS A 247 -13.73 -13.53 -16.81
CA LYS A 247 -12.81 -14.53 -17.43
C LYS A 247 -13.29 -15.99 -17.30
N THR A 248 -14.53 -16.23 -17.72
CA THR A 248 -15.20 -17.55 -17.70
C THR A 248 -14.33 -18.68 -18.28
N ALA A 249 -13.85 -18.51 -19.51
CA ALA A 249 -13.13 -19.56 -20.24
C ALA A 249 -11.80 -19.92 -19.57
N ASP A 250 -11.00 -18.91 -19.20
CA ASP A 250 -9.69 -19.10 -18.54
C ASP A 250 -9.85 -19.94 -17.27
N HIS A 251 -10.80 -19.57 -16.39
CA HIS A 251 -11.02 -20.28 -15.12
C HIS A 251 -11.47 -21.73 -15.31
N LEU A 252 -12.29 -22.01 -16.33
CA LEU A 252 -12.76 -23.38 -16.62
C LEU A 252 -11.67 -24.24 -17.24
N PHE A 253 -10.86 -23.68 -18.16
CA PHE A 253 -9.73 -24.40 -18.75
C PHE A 253 -8.65 -24.69 -17.72
N ASP A 254 -8.29 -23.72 -16.89
CA ASP A 254 -7.32 -23.91 -15.81
C ASP A 254 -7.81 -24.99 -14.83
N ALA A 255 -9.07 -24.93 -14.41
CA ALA A 255 -9.64 -25.95 -13.52
C ALA A 255 -9.65 -27.34 -14.14
N ALA A 256 -9.98 -27.47 -15.43
CA ALA A 256 -9.95 -28.73 -16.15
C ALA A 256 -8.52 -29.27 -16.30
N TYR A 257 -7.56 -28.39 -16.56
CA TYR A 257 -6.14 -28.75 -16.67
C TYR A 257 -5.57 -29.27 -15.34
N TYR A 258 -5.88 -28.61 -14.23
CA TYR A 258 -5.45 -29.04 -12.89
C TYR A 258 -6.32 -30.13 -12.26
N GLY A 259 -7.46 -30.49 -12.88
CA GLY A 259 -8.39 -31.48 -12.34
C GLY A 259 -9.03 -31.05 -11.01
N GLN A 260 -9.29 -29.76 -10.83
CA GLN A 260 -9.75 -29.21 -9.56
C GLN A 260 -11.23 -29.53 -9.32
N THR A 261 -11.55 -29.95 -8.09
CA THR A 261 -12.92 -30.30 -7.67
C THR A 261 -13.55 -29.17 -6.88
N ASP A 262 -14.75 -28.73 -7.29
CA ASP A 262 -15.48 -27.64 -6.61
C ASP A 262 -16.52 -28.20 -5.63
N VAL A 263 -16.51 -27.70 -4.39
CA VAL A 263 -17.51 -28.06 -3.37
C VAL A 263 -18.64 -27.06 -3.45
N ILE A 264 -19.75 -27.46 -4.08
CA ILE A 264 -20.95 -26.64 -4.35
C ILE A 264 -21.61 -26.20 -3.03
N SER A 265 -21.05 -25.17 -2.40
CA SER A 265 -21.41 -24.75 -1.04
C SER A 265 -21.72 -23.26 -0.95
N GLY A 266 -21.13 -22.45 -1.83
CA GLY A 266 -21.47 -21.04 -1.95
C GLY A 266 -22.80 -20.82 -2.67
N VAL A 267 -23.27 -19.58 -2.55
CA VAL A 267 -24.60 -19.18 -3.01
C VAL A 267 -24.68 -19.22 -4.53
N SER A 268 -23.66 -18.71 -5.24
CA SER A 268 -23.66 -18.60 -6.71
C SER A 268 -23.74 -19.96 -7.38
N GLU A 269 -22.85 -20.88 -6.98
CA GLU A 269 -22.78 -22.23 -7.52
C GLU A 269 -24.00 -23.09 -7.15
N SER A 270 -24.59 -22.90 -5.96
CA SER A 270 -25.85 -23.57 -5.57
C SER A 270 -27.00 -23.16 -6.49
N ILE A 271 -27.09 -21.87 -6.83
CA ILE A 271 -28.12 -21.35 -7.75
C ILE A 271 -27.91 -21.91 -9.17
N ILE A 272 -26.67 -21.94 -9.66
CA ILE A 272 -26.34 -22.50 -10.98
C ILE A 272 -26.78 -23.97 -11.07
N MET A 273 -26.55 -24.74 -10.00
CA MET A 273 -26.88 -26.17 -9.94
C MET A 273 -28.35 -26.46 -9.58
N GLY A 274 -29.13 -25.45 -9.21
CA GLY A 274 -30.53 -25.61 -8.79
C GLY A 274 -30.70 -26.29 -7.42
N ILE A 275 -29.72 -26.20 -6.54
CA ILE A 275 -29.72 -26.79 -5.19
C ILE A 275 -30.04 -25.69 -4.16
N PRO A 276 -30.81 -25.95 -3.09
CA PRO A 276 -31.07 -24.97 -2.04
C PRO A 276 -29.76 -24.52 -1.34
N MET A 277 -29.58 -23.21 -1.21
CA MET A 277 -28.40 -22.59 -0.60
C MET A 277 -28.37 -22.74 0.93
N ALA A 278 -27.19 -22.84 1.54
CA ALA A 278 -27.00 -23.05 2.97
C ALA A 278 -27.12 -21.77 3.86
N VAL A 279 -27.70 -20.70 3.32
CA VAL A 279 -27.90 -19.42 4.03
C VAL A 279 -29.38 -19.12 4.21
N GLY A 280 -29.73 -18.36 5.24
CA GLY A 280 -31.13 -18.04 5.54
C GLY A 280 -31.94 -19.28 5.96
N THR A 281 -33.00 -19.61 5.23
CA THR A 281 -33.89 -20.74 5.54
C THR A 281 -33.24 -22.10 5.29
N GLY A 282 -32.23 -22.18 4.43
CA GLY A 282 -31.50 -23.42 4.16
C GLY A 282 -30.41 -23.75 5.18
N LEU A 283 -30.19 -22.89 6.19
CA LEU A 283 -29.16 -23.09 7.22
C LEU A 283 -29.47 -24.29 8.14
N PHE A 284 -30.75 -24.61 8.33
CA PHE A 284 -31.19 -25.72 9.19
C PHE A 284 -32.05 -26.70 8.39
N LYS A 285 -32.08 -27.94 8.88
CA LYS A 285 -32.98 -28.98 8.35
C LYS A 285 -34.12 -29.20 9.32
N LEU A 286 -35.31 -29.44 8.79
CA LEU A 286 -36.47 -29.82 9.57
C LEU A 286 -36.53 -31.35 9.64
N CYS A 287 -36.48 -31.88 10.87
CA CYS A 287 -36.74 -33.29 11.12
C CYS A 287 -38.16 -33.43 11.64
N GLN A 288 -38.92 -34.35 11.06
CA GLN A 288 -40.23 -34.69 11.59
C GLN A 288 -40.06 -35.44 12.90
N LYS A 289 -40.58 -34.86 13.99
CA LYS A 289 -40.65 -35.55 15.28
C LYS A 289 -41.57 -36.76 15.12
N THR A 290 -40.99 -37.95 15.28
CA THR A 290 -41.71 -39.23 15.23
C THR A 290 -41.72 -39.84 16.61
N ASP A 291 -42.86 -40.34 17.06
CA ASP A 291 -43.03 -40.97 18.38
C ASP A 291 -42.47 -42.40 18.44
N ARG A 292 -41.77 -42.84 17.39
CA ARG A 292 -41.19 -44.17 17.31
C ARG A 292 -39.81 -44.13 17.94
N GLU A 293 -39.69 -44.65 19.16
CA GLU A 293 -38.39 -45.04 19.71
C GLU A 293 -37.79 -46.08 18.75
N ASN A 294 -36.68 -45.71 18.09
CA ASN A 294 -36.00 -46.51 17.07
C ASN A 294 -35.24 -47.70 17.70
N VAL A 295 -35.92 -48.51 18.50
CA VAL A 295 -35.47 -49.86 18.85
C VAL A 295 -36.30 -50.82 18.00
N LEU A 296 -36.00 -50.86 16.71
CA LEU A 296 -36.52 -51.92 15.86
C LEU A 296 -35.87 -53.23 16.32
N SER A 297 -36.63 -54.09 17.00
CA SER A 297 -36.16 -55.42 17.37
C SER A 297 -35.79 -56.19 16.10
N GLN A 298 -34.56 -56.67 15.99
CA GLN A 298 -34.14 -57.51 14.88
C GLN A 298 -35.03 -58.76 14.86
N ARG A 299 -35.84 -58.90 13.80
CA ARG A 299 -36.67 -60.08 13.62
C ARG A 299 -35.79 -61.26 13.16
N PRO A 300 -36.05 -62.48 13.64
CA PRO A 300 -35.36 -63.65 13.13
C PRO A 300 -35.61 -63.78 11.63
N LEU A 301 -34.56 -64.07 10.88
CA LEU A 301 -34.63 -64.23 9.43
C LEU A 301 -35.45 -65.49 9.12
N LEU A 302 -36.51 -65.34 8.33
CA LEU A 302 -37.45 -66.43 8.03
C LEU A 302 -36.77 -67.64 7.36
N PHE A 303 -35.75 -67.35 6.54
CA PHE A 303 -34.99 -68.32 5.74
C PHE A 303 -33.71 -68.81 6.41
N ASP A 304 -33.24 -68.17 7.47
CA ASP A 304 -32.10 -68.60 8.29
C ASP A 304 -32.59 -69.57 9.38
N ASN A 305 -33.50 -70.46 8.98
CA ASN A 305 -34.06 -71.49 9.84
C ASN A 305 -33.42 -72.81 9.44
N PRO A 306 -32.80 -73.57 10.36
CA PRO A 306 -32.10 -74.83 10.09
C PRO A 306 -32.95 -75.90 9.38
N ILE A 307 -34.28 -75.72 9.38
CA ILE A 307 -35.27 -76.58 8.71
C ILE A 307 -35.25 -76.41 7.18
N TYR A 308 -34.91 -75.22 6.67
CA TYR A 308 -34.82 -74.95 5.22
C TYR A 308 -33.41 -75.18 4.66
N HIS A 309 -32.42 -75.41 5.52
CA HIS A 309 -31.09 -75.86 5.11
C HIS A 309 -31.13 -77.36 4.86
N SER A 310 -31.61 -77.77 3.68
CA SER A 310 -31.54 -79.16 3.23
C SER A 310 -30.08 -79.59 3.04
N GLY A 311 -29.50 -80.19 4.08
CA GLY A 311 -28.38 -81.13 4.05
C GLY A 311 -27.14 -80.71 3.26
N ALA A 312 -26.25 -79.92 3.89
CA ALA A 312 -24.85 -79.82 3.48
C ALA A 312 -23.87 -80.46 4.48
N GLU A 313 -24.35 -81.34 5.38
CA GLU A 313 -23.49 -82.13 6.28
C GLU A 313 -24.05 -83.54 6.46
N ALA A 314 -23.74 -84.45 5.52
CA ALA A 314 -23.61 -85.89 5.79
C ALA A 314 -23.12 -86.70 4.55
N VAL A 315 -21.97 -86.36 3.93
CA VAL A 315 -21.09 -87.38 3.28
C VAL A 315 -19.64 -86.87 3.24
N ARG A 316 -18.89 -87.03 4.34
CA ARG A 316 -17.45 -87.33 4.33
C ARG A 316 -17.17 -88.28 5.48
N GLY A 317 -17.01 -89.56 5.13
CA GLY A 317 -16.81 -90.71 5.99
C GLY A 317 -17.04 -91.96 5.16
#